data_AF-A0A529M6T5-F1
#
_entry.id   AF-A0A529M6T5-F1
#
_cell.length_a   1.000
_cell.length_b   1.000
_cell.length_c   1.000
_cell.angle_alpha   90.00
_cell.angle_beta   90.00
_cell.angle_gamma   90.00
#
_symmetry.space_group_name_H-M   'P 1'
#
loop_
_entity.id
_entity.type
_entity.pdbx_description
1 polymer ?
#
loop_
_entity_poly.entity_id
_entity_poly.type
_entity_poly.pdbx_seq_one_letter_code
_entity_poly.pdbx_strand_id
1 'polypeptide(L)'
;DLVERTDALRENRVVRHLIDTPEIAFEGNGASFRDERELDRHYAPSDMVLLLPADSSQTAASLAAAEGRDFVIIGPRGTGKSQTIANMIANCLSVGKTVLFVAEKTAALDVVYRRLREHGLGAHCLELHSSKADRRNFLTQLRISWESGVRVDAAEWIAINERLRVRRDELNAYVEALHRHHVNGLTPYLALGIALKNKRQHAPRL
;
A
#
# COMPACT_ATOMS: atom_id res chain seq x y z
N ASP A 1 4.26 23.41 -22.14
CA ASP A 1 3.69 23.55 -20.79
C ASP A 1 2.61 22.48 -20.56
N LEU A 2 2.30 22.05 -19.32
CA LEU A 2 1.19 21.15 -19.01
C LEU A 2 -0.16 21.81 -19.33
N VAL A 3 -0.26 23.13 -19.12
CA VAL A 3 -1.47 23.92 -19.41
C VAL A 3 -1.77 23.92 -20.92
N GLU A 4 -0.75 24.07 -21.75
CA GLU A 4 -0.87 24.05 -23.22
C GLU A 4 -1.22 22.67 -23.79
N ARG A 5 -1.00 21.59 -23.03
CA ARG A 5 -1.22 20.21 -23.47
C ARG A 5 -2.43 19.55 -22.80
N THR A 6 -3.31 20.35 -22.20
CA THR A 6 -4.47 19.85 -21.46
C THR A 6 -5.33 18.90 -22.30
N ASP A 7 -5.59 19.22 -23.57
CA ASP A 7 -6.40 18.37 -24.45
C ASP A 7 -5.75 17.01 -24.74
N ALA A 8 -4.45 16.98 -24.97
CA ALA A 8 -3.69 15.74 -25.14
C ALA A 8 -3.64 14.93 -23.83
N LEU A 9 -3.53 15.60 -22.68
CA LEU A 9 -3.54 14.93 -21.38
C LEU A 9 -4.91 14.32 -21.05
N ARG A 10 -6.01 14.96 -21.50
CA ARG A 10 -7.39 14.45 -21.38
C ARG A 10 -7.63 13.17 -22.19
N GLU A 11 -6.75 12.79 -23.12
CA GLU A 11 -6.82 11.47 -23.76
C GLU A 11 -6.60 10.34 -22.74
N ASN A 12 -5.85 10.60 -21.66
CA ASN A 12 -5.68 9.65 -20.58
C ASN A 12 -6.94 9.60 -19.69
N ARG A 13 -7.50 8.39 -19.54
CA ARG A 13 -8.69 8.11 -18.71
C ARG A 13 -8.60 8.64 -17.27
N VAL A 14 -7.46 8.49 -16.61
CA VAL A 14 -7.26 8.95 -15.23
C VAL A 14 -7.21 10.47 -15.19
N VAL A 15 -6.46 11.09 -16.09
CA VAL A 15 -6.30 12.55 -16.12
C VAL A 15 -7.63 13.24 -16.43
N ARG A 16 -8.37 12.74 -17.42
CA ARG A 16 -9.73 13.22 -17.73
C ARG A 16 -10.64 13.14 -16.52
N HIS A 17 -10.63 12.02 -15.80
CA HIS A 17 -11.45 11.86 -14.59
C HIS A 17 -11.09 12.88 -13.51
N LEU A 18 -9.80 13.10 -13.26
CA LEU A 18 -9.32 14.07 -12.27
C LEU A 18 -9.71 15.52 -12.60
N ILE A 19 -9.88 15.85 -13.89
CA ILE A 19 -10.26 17.19 -14.33
C ILE A 19 -11.78 17.36 -14.38
N ASP A 20 -12.50 16.39 -14.92
CA ASP A 20 -13.93 16.55 -15.28
C ASP A 20 -14.88 15.99 -14.22
N THR A 21 -14.47 14.96 -13.48
CA THR A 21 -15.35 14.21 -12.57
C THR A 21 -14.67 13.82 -11.26
N PRO A 22 -13.98 14.73 -10.54
CA PRO A 22 -13.20 14.37 -9.35
C PRO A 22 -14.05 13.90 -8.16
N GLU A 23 -15.34 14.27 -8.14
CA GLU A 23 -16.28 13.93 -7.06
C GLU A 23 -16.89 12.52 -7.20
N ILE A 24 -16.75 11.92 -8.38
CA ILE A 24 -17.30 10.60 -8.70
C ILE A 24 -16.21 9.55 -8.44
N ALA A 25 -16.58 8.33 -8.06
CA ALA A 25 -15.63 7.24 -7.94
C ALA A 25 -15.02 6.90 -9.32
N PHE A 26 -13.69 6.80 -9.40
CA PHE A 26 -13.01 6.44 -10.63
C PHE A 26 -13.24 4.97 -10.99
N GLU A 27 -13.73 4.71 -12.20
CA GLU A 27 -13.86 3.36 -12.73
C GLU A 27 -12.52 2.87 -13.30
N GLY A 28 -11.82 2.04 -12.52
CA GLY A 28 -10.52 1.45 -12.84
C GLY A 28 -10.50 0.53 -14.07
N ASN A 29 -9.31 0.10 -14.51
CA ASN A 29 -9.10 -0.76 -15.68
C ASN A 29 -9.40 -2.25 -15.43
N GLY A 30 -10.02 -2.58 -14.31
CA GLY A 30 -10.32 -3.95 -13.90
C GLY A 30 -11.30 -4.01 -12.73
N ALA A 31 -11.41 -5.19 -12.12
CA ALA A 31 -12.24 -5.39 -10.94
C ALA A 31 -11.88 -4.39 -9.81
N SER A 32 -12.82 -4.13 -8.91
CA SER A 32 -12.57 -3.36 -7.69
C SER A 32 -11.36 -3.90 -6.92
N PHE A 33 -10.83 -3.10 -5.99
CA PHE A 33 -9.87 -3.62 -5.02
C PHE A 33 -10.42 -4.90 -4.37
N ARG A 34 -9.51 -5.81 -4.01
CA ARG A 34 -9.87 -6.92 -3.14
C ARG A 34 -10.42 -6.34 -1.84
N ASP A 35 -11.39 -7.03 -1.25
CA ASP A 35 -11.89 -6.66 0.08
C ASP A 35 -10.69 -6.66 1.03
N GLU A 36 -10.53 -5.54 1.73
CA GLU A 36 -9.49 -5.30 2.73
C GLU A 36 -9.46 -6.38 3.83
N ARG A 37 -10.60 -7.04 4.08
CA ARG A 37 -10.76 -8.12 5.07
C ARG A 37 -10.29 -9.48 4.55
N GLU A 38 -10.08 -9.61 3.24
CA GLU A 38 -9.73 -10.86 2.60
C GLU A 38 -8.29 -10.87 2.06
N LEU A 39 -7.52 -9.82 2.30
CA LEU A 39 -6.13 -9.72 1.82
C LEU A 39 -5.30 -10.94 2.24
N ASP A 40 -5.42 -11.37 3.50
CA ASP A 40 -4.66 -12.51 4.02
C ASP A 40 -5.00 -13.85 3.37
N ARG A 41 -6.20 -13.95 2.76
CA ARG A 41 -6.64 -15.15 2.02
C ARG A 41 -6.10 -15.19 0.60
N HIS A 42 -5.84 -14.02 0.02
CA HIS A 42 -5.46 -13.87 -1.38
C HIS A 42 -3.96 -13.67 -1.60
N TYR A 43 -3.24 -13.17 -0.59
CA TYR A 43 -1.83 -12.84 -0.70
C TYR A 43 -1.04 -13.55 0.40
N ALA A 44 0.11 -14.09 0.05
CA ALA A 44 1.10 -14.57 1.01
C ALA A 44 1.83 -13.37 1.65
N PRO A 45 2.44 -13.53 2.85
CA PRO A 45 3.25 -12.47 3.44
C PRO A 45 4.36 -11.96 2.52
N SER A 46 4.90 -12.83 1.67
CA SER A 46 5.93 -12.49 0.68
C SER A 46 5.45 -11.54 -0.42
N ASP A 47 4.14 -11.47 -0.65
CA ASP A 47 3.53 -10.61 -1.66
C ASP A 47 3.31 -9.18 -1.14
N MET A 48 3.46 -8.98 0.18
CA MET A 48 3.19 -7.71 0.87
C MET A 48 4.50 -7.02 1.26
N VAL A 49 5.18 -6.41 0.30
CA VAL A 49 6.44 -5.68 0.55
C VAL A 49 6.13 -4.23 0.92
N LEU A 50 5.92 -4.00 2.21
CA LEU A 50 5.61 -2.70 2.80
C LEU A 50 6.78 -2.21 3.65
N LEU A 51 7.35 -1.04 3.33
CA LEU A 51 8.47 -0.47 4.07
C LEU A 51 8.03 0.15 5.41
N LEU A 52 6.81 0.66 5.43
CA LEU A 52 6.25 1.44 6.52
C LEU A 52 4.94 0.80 6.98
N PRO A 53 4.49 1.07 8.22
CA PRO A 53 3.19 0.59 8.70
C PRO A 53 2.07 0.92 7.70
N ALA A 54 1.07 0.07 7.58
CA ALA A 54 -0.07 0.33 6.73
C ALA A 54 -1.33 -0.24 7.37
N ASP A 55 -2.44 0.47 7.25
CA ASP A 55 -3.75 -0.14 7.49
C ASP A 55 -4.17 -1.01 6.29
N SER A 56 -5.30 -1.69 6.43
CA SER A 56 -5.83 -2.61 5.41
C SER A 56 -6.13 -1.92 4.09
N SER A 57 -6.62 -0.68 4.11
CA SER A 57 -6.95 0.11 2.92
C SER A 57 -5.69 0.53 2.15
N GLN A 58 -4.65 0.96 2.89
CA GLN A 58 -3.35 1.32 2.33
C GLN A 58 -2.61 0.10 1.77
N THR A 59 -2.78 -1.06 2.42
CA THR A 59 -2.22 -2.34 1.95
C THR A 59 -2.92 -2.80 0.67
N ALA A 60 -4.25 -2.77 0.64
CA ALA A 60 -5.03 -3.09 -0.56
C ALA A 60 -4.62 -2.22 -1.76
N ALA A 61 -4.44 -0.92 -1.55
CA ALA A 61 -3.96 0.00 -2.58
C ALA A 61 -2.54 -0.35 -3.08
N SER A 62 -1.65 -0.75 -2.17
CA SER A 62 -0.28 -1.16 -2.51
C SER A 62 -0.23 -2.45 -3.34
N LEU A 63 -1.10 -3.40 -3.02
CA LEU A 63 -1.25 -4.64 -3.78
C LEU A 63 -1.89 -4.38 -5.15
N ALA A 64 -2.94 -3.55 -5.20
CA ALA A 64 -3.58 -3.14 -6.45
C ALA A 64 -2.59 -2.46 -7.43
N ALA A 65 -1.71 -1.59 -6.93
CA ALA A 65 -0.66 -0.96 -7.73
C ALA A 65 0.31 -2.00 -8.30
N ALA A 66 0.77 -2.94 -7.46
CA ALA A 66 1.64 -4.04 -7.86
C ALA A 66 0.98 -4.95 -8.91
N GLU A 67 -0.34 -5.14 -8.86
CA GLU A 67 -1.11 -5.84 -9.89
C GLU A 67 -1.27 -5.06 -11.21
N GLY A 68 -0.98 -3.75 -11.22
CA GLY A 68 -1.07 -2.91 -12.43
C GLY A 68 -2.45 -2.30 -12.65
N ARG A 69 -3.25 -2.22 -11.58
CA ARG A 69 -4.52 -1.51 -11.62
C ARG A 69 -4.28 -0.01 -11.69
N ASP A 70 -5.15 0.70 -12.40
CA ASP A 70 -5.25 2.15 -12.27
C ASP A 70 -6.39 2.52 -11.31
N PHE A 71 -6.14 3.53 -10.49
CA PHE A 71 -7.09 3.98 -9.48
C PHE A 71 -6.74 5.38 -8.98
N VAL A 72 -7.70 6.01 -8.31
CA VAL A 72 -7.53 7.29 -7.62
C VAL A 72 -7.68 7.04 -6.12
N ILE A 73 -6.69 7.46 -5.33
CA ILE A 73 -6.77 7.42 -3.86
C ILE A 73 -7.08 8.82 -3.34
N ILE A 74 -8.22 8.94 -2.65
CA ILE A 74 -8.58 10.12 -1.89
C ILE A 74 -8.33 9.82 -0.41
N GLY A 75 -7.78 10.79 0.32
CA GLY A 75 -7.49 10.63 1.74
C GLY A 75 -7.49 11.96 2.47
N PRO A 76 -8.12 12.08 3.65
CA PRO A 76 -8.02 13.29 4.47
C PRO A 76 -6.58 13.68 4.83
N ARG A 77 -6.36 14.92 5.27
CA ARG A 77 -5.04 15.37 5.75
C ARG A 77 -4.60 14.52 6.95
N GLY A 78 -3.35 14.06 6.94
CA GLY A 78 -2.78 13.25 8.04
C GLY A 78 -2.96 11.74 7.89
N THR A 79 -3.63 11.25 6.84
CA THR A 79 -3.91 9.81 6.60
C THR A 79 -2.73 9.02 6.01
N GLY A 80 -1.49 9.50 6.20
CA GLY A 80 -0.32 8.77 5.76
C GLY A 80 -0.13 8.67 4.24
N LYS A 81 -0.69 9.57 3.41
CA LYS A 81 -0.54 9.51 1.94
C LYS A 81 0.89 9.23 1.44
N SER A 82 1.88 9.98 1.93
CA SER A 82 3.29 9.78 1.53
C SER A 82 3.85 8.42 1.97
N GLN A 83 3.32 7.86 3.07
CA GLN A 83 3.63 6.53 3.54
C GLN A 83 3.03 5.47 2.61
N THR A 84 1.76 5.63 2.23
CA THR A 84 1.09 4.79 1.23
C THR A 84 1.82 4.84 -0.11
N ILE A 85 2.28 6.01 -0.56
CA ILE A 85 3.05 6.14 -1.82
C ILE A 85 4.37 5.37 -1.73
N ALA A 86 5.14 5.52 -0.65
CA ALA A 86 6.39 4.79 -0.48
C ALA A 86 6.18 3.27 -0.46
N ASN A 87 5.12 2.79 0.20
CA ASN A 87 4.75 1.38 0.21
C ASN A 87 4.30 0.89 -1.17
N MET A 88 3.49 1.66 -1.90
CA MET A 88 3.10 1.35 -3.28
C MET A 88 4.33 1.22 -4.18
N ILE A 89 5.29 2.14 -4.08
CA ILE A 89 6.54 2.08 -4.85
C ILE A 89 7.30 0.81 -4.52
N ALA A 90 7.52 0.51 -3.24
CA ALA A 90 8.25 -0.69 -2.82
C ALA A 90 7.59 -1.98 -3.30
N ASN A 91 6.26 -2.06 -3.22
CA ASN A 91 5.53 -3.25 -3.65
C ASN A 91 5.50 -3.41 -5.18
N CYS A 92 5.50 -2.31 -5.94
CA CYS A 92 5.69 -2.38 -7.39
C CYS A 92 7.10 -2.87 -7.75
N LEU A 93 8.13 -2.37 -7.05
CA LEU A 93 9.51 -2.78 -7.27
C LEU A 93 9.73 -4.26 -6.94
N SER A 94 9.09 -4.78 -5.88
CA SER A 94 9.23 -6.19 -5.48
C SER A 94 8.72 -7.18 -6.52
N VAL A 95 7.72 -6.78 -7.32
CA VAL A 95 7.21 -7.56 -8.46
C VAL A 95 7.88 -7.21 -9.79
N GLY A 96 9.02 -6.51 -9.74
CA GLY A 96 9.87 -6.23 -10.90
C GLY A 96 9.40 -5.07 -11.80
N LYS A 97 8.48 -4.21 -11.33
CA LYS A 97 8.03 -3.05 -12.11
C LYS A 97 8.97 -1.86 -11.93
N THR A 98 9.02 -1.00 -12.95
CA THR A 98 9.63 0.34 -12.85
C THR A 98 8.57 1.36 -12.47
N VAL A 99 8.92 2.34 -11.62
CA VAL A 99 7.97 3.37 -11.16
C VAL A 99 8.49 4.76 -11.50
N LEU A 100 7.66 5.57 -12.15
CA LEU A 100 7.86 7.01 -12.31
C LEU A 100 6.94 7.74 -11.32
N PHE A 101 7.54 8.39 -10.32
CA PHE A 101 6.79 9.20 -9.37
C PHE A 101 6.83 10.68 -9.75
N VAL A 102 5.66 11.28 -9.95
CA VAL A 102 5.51 12.70 -10.31
C VAL A 102 4.63 13.38 -9.28
N ALA A 103 4.99 14.60 -8.90
CA ALA A 103 4.21 15.44 -8.00
C ALA A 103 4.32 16.91 -8.40
N GLU A 104 3.31 17.71 -8.06
CA GLU A 104 3.30 19.16 -8.32
C GLU A 104 4.39 19.91 -7.54
N LYS A 105 4.67 19.48 -6.30
CA LYS A 105 5.60 20.15 -5.38
C LYS A 105 6.79 19.26 -5.05
N THR A 106 8.00 19.81 -5.17
CA THR A 106 9.26 19.12 -4.83
C THR A 106 9.24 18.57 -3.40
N ALA A 107 8.64 19.28 -2.44
CA ALA A 107 8.52 18.81 -1.06
C ALA A 107 7.82 17.43 -0.94
N ALA A 108 6.87 17.11 -1.83
CA ALA A 108 6.24 15.79 -1.85
C ALA A 108 7.20 14.71 -2.37
N LEU A 109 8.02 15.04 -3.37
CA LEU A 109 9.10 14.18 -3.88
C LEU A 109 10.11 13.89 -2.78
N ASP A 110 10.60 14.93 -2.09
CA ASP A 110 11.61 14.84 -1.04
C ASP A 110 11.15 13.95 0.12
N VAL A 111 9.89 14.09 0.55
CA VAL A 111 9.33 13.30 1.66
C VAL A 111 9.28 11.81 1.30
N VAL A 112 8.85 11.48 0.09
CA VAL A 112 8.76 10.07 -0.37
C VAL A 112 10.16 9.51 -0.57
N TYR A 113 11.04 10.24 -1.26
CA TYR A 113 12.42 9.83 -1.49
C TYR A 113 13.17 9.59 -0.18
N ARG A 114 13.03 10.48 0.82
CA ARG A 114 13.65 10.30 2.13
C ARG A 114 13.21 8.99 2.78
N ARG A 115 11.91 8.64 2.72
CA ARG A 115 11.39 7.39 3.27
C ARG A 115 11.95 6.17 2.53
N LEU A 116 11.99 6.19 1.20
CA LEU A 116 12.58 5.11 0.40
C LEU A 116 14.06 4.93 0.77
N ARG A 117 14.81 6.03 0.89
CA ARG A 117 16.23 6.01 1.28
C ARG A 117 16.45 5.47 2.69
N GLU A 118 15.65 5.90 3.67
CA GLU A 118 15.71 5.42 5.05
C GLU A 118 15.46 3.91 5.17
N HIS A 119 14.76 3.31 4.20
CA HIS A 119 14.47 1.86 4.15
C HIS A 119 15.28 1.14 3.05
N GLY A 120 16.42 1.70 2.66
CA GLY A 120 17.39 1.02 1.79
C GLY A 120 17.13 1.08 0.28
N LEU A 121 16.04 1.71 -0.17
CA LEU A 121 15.72 1.85 -1.60
C LEU A 121 16.35 3.08 -2.26
N GLY A 122 17.13 3.88 -1.52
CA GLY A 122 17.73 5.12 -2.04
C GLY A 122 18.66 4.91 -3.23
N ALA A 123 19.44 3.83 -3.23
CA ALA A 123 20.32 3.47 -4.36
C ALA A 123 19.54 3.09 -5.63
N HIS A 124 18.25 2.76 -5.51
CA HIS A 124 17.37 2.41 -6.62
C HIS A 124 16.49 3.59 -7.08
N CYS A 125 16.69 4.78 -6.52
CA CYS A 125 15.97 5.99 -6.87
C CYS A 125 16.85 6.89 -7.76
N LEU A 126 16.27 7.41 -8.84
CA LEU A 126 16.87 8.45 -9.67
C LEU A 126 16.04 9.73 -9.54
N GLU A 127 16.66 10.77 -9.01
CA GLU A 127 16.07 12.08 -8.83
C GLU A 127 16.25 12.91 -10.12
N LEU A 128 15.18 13.58 -10.58
CA LEU A 128 15.15 14.29 -11.87
C LEU A 128 14.68 15.75 -11.73
N HIS A 129 15.20 16.48 -10.73
CA HIS A 129 14.84 17.87 -10.46
C HIS A 129 15.87 18.82 -11.13
N SER A 130 15.45 19.63 -12.13
CA SER A 130 16.31 20.50 -13.00
C SER A 130 17.40 21.32 -12.27
N SER A 131 18.55 21.77 -12.83
CA SER A 131 19.10 21.95 -14.18
C SER A 131 20.65 21.91 -14.11
N LYS A 132 21.34 21.61 -15.24
CA LYS A 132 22.81 21.61 -15.53
C LYS A 132 23.80 21.05 -14.47
N ALA A 133 23.73 21.46 -13.22
CA ALA A 133 24.43 20.87 -12.06
C ALA A 133 24.00 19.42 -11.79
N ASP A 134 22.83 19.03 -12.29
CA ASP A 134 22.19 17.74 -12.04
C ASP A 134 22.79 16.57 -12.83
N ARG A 135 23.49 16.81 -13.95
CA ARG A 135 24.05 15.70 -14.77
C ARG A 135 25.08 14.87 -14.02
N ARG A 136 25.94 15.50 -13.22
CA ARG A 136 26.96 14.79 -12.43
C ARG A 136 26.31 14.02 -11.28
N ASN A 137 25.31 14.61 -10.63
CA ASN A 137 24.54 13.96 -9.58
C ASN A 137 23.78 12.74 -10.13
N PHE A 138 23.05 12.91 -11.24
CA PHE A 138 22.40 11.83 -11.98
C PHE A 138 23.37 10.70 -12.34
N LEU A 139 24.53 11.01 -12.93
CA LEU A 139 25.53 9.99 -13.27
C LEU A 139 26.07 9.28 -12.02
N THR A 140 26.19 9.99 -10.90
CA THR A 140 26.62 9.41 -9.62
C THR A 140 25.55 8.48 -9.06
N GLN A 141 24.28 8.88 -9.07
CA GLN A 141 23.16 8.03 -8.65
C GLN A 141 23.04 6.79 -9.54
N LEU A 142 23.19 6.94 -10.85
CA LEU A 142 23.18 5.82 -11.79
C LEU A 142 24.32 4.84 -11.49
N ARG A 143 25.52 5.35 -11.23
CA ARG A 143 26.68 4.53 -10.85
C ARG A 143 26.42 3.76 -9.55
N ILE A 144 25.92 4.45 -8.52
CA ILE A 144 25.58 3.82 -7.24
C ILE A 144 24.55 2.70 -7.45
N SER A 145 23.50 2.96 -8.24
CA SER A 145 22.48 1.96 -8.56
C SER A 145 23.03 0.75 -9.32
N TRP A 146 23.99 0.99 -10.22
CA TRP A 146 24.63 -0.07 -10.98
C TRP A 146 25.60 -0.91 -10.14
N GLU A 147 26.31 -0.27 -9.21
CA GLU A 147 27.26 -0.92 -8.29
C GLU A 147 26.56 -1.55 -7.08
N SER A 148 25.29 -1.19 -6.80
CA SER A 148 24.50 -1.77 -5.71
C SER A 148 24.08 -3.21 -6.04
N GLY A 149 25.00 -4.15 -5.86
CA GLY A 149 24.72 -5.57 -5.82
C GLY A 149 24.35 -5.98 -4.40
N VAL A 150 23.08 -6.27 -4.15
CA VAL A 150 22.64 -6.84 -2.86
C VAL A 150 22.75 -8.36 -2.96
N ARG A 151 23.53 -8.96 -2.06
CA ARG A 151 23.44 -10.40 -1.80
C ARG A 151 22.21 -10.63 -0.94
N VAL A 152 21.17 -11.18 -1.56
CA VAL A 152 19.94 -11.57 -0.85
C VAL A 152 20.12 -12.99 -0.34
N ASP A 153 19.96 -13.20 0.96
CA ASP A 153 19.80 -14.54 1.52
C ASP A 153 18.37 -15.02 1.28
N ALA A 154 18.19 -15.79 0.21
CA ALA A 154 16.89 -16.36 -0.13
C ALA A 154 16.36 -17.30 0.97
N ALA A 155 17.23 -17.98 1.71
CA ALA A 155 16.82 -18.89 2.77
C ALA A 155 16.26 -18.11 3.97
N GLU A 156 16.92 -17.00 4.35
CA GLU A 156 16.42 -16.09 5.38
C GLU A 156 15.06 -15.49 5.00
N TRP A 157 14.92 -15.02 3.75
CA TRP A 157 13.66 -14.46 3.25
C TRP A 157 12.51 -15.46 3.34
N ILE A 158 12.73 -16.71 2.92
CA ILE A 158 11.72 -17.78 3.00
C ILE A 158 11.38 -18.08 4.46
N ALA A 159 12.38 -18.20 5.34
CA ALA A 159 12.16 -18.51 6.75
C ALA A 159 11.35 -17.43 7.47
N ILE A 160 11.64 -16.15 7.21
CA ILE A 160 10.90 -15.03 7.79
C ILE A 160 9.44 -15.05 7.33
N ASN A 161 9.20 -15.20 6.02
CA ASN A 161 7.85 -15.18 5.46
C ASN A 161 7.01 -16.37 5.93
N GLU A 162 7.61 -17.55 6.10
CA GLU A 162 6.92 -18.71 6.63
C GLU A 162 6.53 -18.51 8.10
N ARG A 163 7.42 -17.94 8.91
CA ARG A 163 7.09 -17.57 10.30
C ARG A 163 5.96 -16.55 10.36
N LEU A 164 5.97 -15.55 9.49
CA LEU A 164 4.90 -14.56 9.40
C LEU A 164 3.57 -15.20 9.00
N ARG A 165 3.60 -16.14 8.04
CA ARG A 165 2.41 -16.88 7.60
C ARG A 165 1.78 -17.64 8.75
N VAL A 166 2.56 -18.42 9.50
CA VAL A 166 2.07 -19.18 10.66
C VAL A 166 1.41 -18.26 11.69
N ARG A 167 2.07 -17.15 12.05
CA ARG A 167 1.51 -16.18 13.03
C ARG A 167 0.23 -15.52 12.54
N ARG A 168 0.18 -15.16 11.26
CA ARG A 168 -1.00 -14.57 10.64
C ARG A 168 -2.16 -15.56 10.64
N ASP A 169 -1.90 -16.82 10.28
CA ASP A 169 -2.91 -17.87 10.22
C ASP A 169 -3.46 -18.18 11.63
N GLU A 170 -2.61 -18.17 12.67
CA GLU A 170 -3.03 -18.26 14.08
C GLU A 170 -3.96 -17.12 14.49
N LEU A 171 -3.60 -15.87 14.14
CA LEU A 171 -4.42 -14.70 14.46
C LEU A 171 -5.76 -14.71 13.71
N ASN A 172 -5.75 -15.10 12.44
CA ASN A 172 -6.96 -15.21 11.64
C ASN A 172 -7.88 -16.31 12.17
N ALA A 173 -7.34 -17.47 12.54
CA ALA A 173 -8.11 -18.54 13.17
C ALA A 173 -8.75 -18.09 14.50
N TYR A 174 -8.05 -17.29 15.31
CA TYR A 174 -8.60 -16.72 16.53
C TYR A 174 -9.78 -15.76 16.24
N VAL A 175 -9.62 -14.85 15.28
CA VAL A 175 -10.68 -13.92 14.87
C VAL A 175 -11.89 -14.67 14.32
N GLU A 176 -11.68 -15.68 13.47
CA GLU A 176 -12.75 -16.53 12.95
C GLU A 176 -13.48 -17.29 14.05
N ALA A 177 -12.75 -17.84 15.03
CA ALA A 177 -13.36 -18.52 16.18
C ALA A 177 -14.23 -17.56 17.02
N LEU A 178 -13.77 -16.33 17.24
CA LEU A 178 -14.48 -15.33 18.03
C LEU A 178 -15.78 -14.84 17.36
N HIS A 179 -15.82 -14.86 16.02
CA HIS A 179 -16.95 -14.40 15.21
C HIS A 179 -17.80 -15.53 14.63
N ARG A 180 -17.50 -16.79 14.95
CA ARG A 180 -18.30 -17.94 14.50
C ARG A 180 -19.68 -17.90 15.15
N HIS A 181 -20.73 -18.01 14.33
CA HIS A 181 -22.10 -18.16 14.82
C HIS A 181 -22.32 -19.57 15.37
N HIS A 182 -22.97 -19.66 16.52
CA HIS A 182 -23.40 -20.92 17.14
C HIS A 182 -24.91 -21.12 17.03
N VAL A 183 -25.40 -22.29 17.41
CA VAL A 183 -26.82 -22.69 17.33
C VAL A 183 -27.79 -21.76 18.07
N ASN A 184 -27.30 -21.02 19.06
CA ASN A 184 -28.05 -20.01 19.79
C ASN A 184 -28.12 -18.64 19.07
N GLY A 185 -27.61 -18.55 17.83
CA GLY A 185 -27.56 -17.33 17.03
C GLY A 185 -26.46 -16.35 17.42
N LEU A 186 -25.74 -16.58 18.53
CA LEU A 186 -24.70 -15.69 19.03
C LEU A 186 -23.32 -16.09 18.55
N THR A 187 -22.42 -15.11 18.50
CA THR A 187 -20.97 -15.32 18.41
C THR A 187 -20.34 -15.11 19.78
N PRO A 188 -19.19 -15.72 20.09
CA PRO A 188 -18.44 -15.42 21.32
C PRO A 188 -18.19 -13.91 21.51
N TYR A 189 -17.86 -13.20 20.44
CA TYR A 189 -17.70 -11.74 20.43
C TYR A 189 -18.96 -11.02 20.94
N LEU A 190 -20.12 -11.34 20.35
CA LEU A 190 -21.39 -10.70 20.69
C LEU A 190 -21.83 -11.06 22.11
N ALA A 191 -21.72 -12.33 22.50
CA ALA A 191 -22.07 -12.79 23.83
C ALA A 191 -21.22 -12.10 24.91
N LEU A 192 -19.91 -11.97 24.68
CA LEU A 192 -19.01 -11.23 25.57
C LEU A 192 -19.39 -9.75 25.63
N GLY A 193 -19.68 -9.12 24.49
CA GLY A 193 -20.13 -7.72 24.43
C GLY A 193 -21.42 -7.48 25.23
N ILE A 194 -22.41 -8.38 25.09
CA ILE A 194 -23.67 -8.34 25.84
C ILE A 194 -23.42 -8.52 27.34
N ALA A 195 -22.59 -9.50 27.74
CA ALA A 195 -22.27 -9.75 29.15
C ALA A 195 -21.52 -8.57 29.78
N LEU A 196 -20.55 -7.98 29.07
CA LEU A 196 -19.79 -6.81 29.53
C LEU A 196 -20.68 -5.57 29.69
N LYS A 197 -21.65 -5.36 28.79
CA LYS A 197 -22.62 -4.25 28.87
C LYS A 197 -23.58 -4.42 30.04
N ASN A 198 -23.96 -5.67 30.35
CA ASN A 198 -24.93 -6.00 31.40
C ASN A 198 -24.27 -6.47 32.71
N LYS A 199 -23.01 -6.11 32.99
CA LYS A 199 -22.24 -6.56 34.18
C LYS A 199 -22.95 -6.42 35.54
N ARG A 200 -23.93 -5.52 35.65
CA ARG A 200 -24.69 -5.28 36.90
C ARG A 200 -26.03 -6.03 36.96
N GLN A 201 -26.40 -6.74 35.91
CA GLN A 201 -27.62 -7.54 35.84
C GLN A 201 -27.27 -9.01 36.05
N HIS A 202 -28.10 -9.72 36.81
CA HIS A 202 -27.90 -11.15 37.09
C HIS A 202 -27.97 -12.01 35.82
N ALA A 203 -28.74 -11.58 34.82
CA ALA A 203 -28.76 -12.17 33.49
C ALA A 203 -28.90 -11.06 32.43
N PRO A 204 -28.14 -11.10 31.32
CA PRO A 204 -28.33 -10.18 30.21
C PRO A 204 -29.68 -10.40 29.53
N ARG A 205 -30.38 -9.32 29.17
CA ARG A 205 -31.51 -9.39 28.24
C ARG A 205 -30.98 -9.66 26.84
N LEU A 206 -31.39 -10.78 26.24
CA LEU A 206 -31.09 -11.19 24.87
C LEU A 206 -32.06 -10.53 23.89
#